data_AF-A0A9Q6K2Y4-F1
#
_entry.id   AF-A0A9Q6K2Y4-F1
#
_cell.length_a   1.000
_cell.length_b   1.000
_cell.length_c   1.000
_cell.angle_alpha   90.00
_cell.angle_beta   90.00
_cell.angle_gamma   90.00
#
_symmetry.space_group_name_H-M   'P 1'
#
loop_
_entity.id
_entity.type
_entity.pdbx_description
1 polymer ?
#
loop_
_entity_poly.entity_id
_entity_poly.type
_entity_poly.pdbx_seq_one_letter_code
_entity_poly.pdbx_strand_id
1 'polypeptide(L)'
;MEQILTAASIITPLVIAVTGLIKTQVNNYKILPVINVIAGIFLGVLYALSFLQDAVVLYAWAGAVSGLAAGGLFDLGVSVIKKEK
;
A
#
# COMPACT_ATOMS: atom_id res chain seq x y z
N MET A 1 -15.09 6.30 8.23
CA MET A 1 -13.99 5.36 8.60
C MET A 1 -14.24 3.97 8.06
N GLU A 2 -15.41 3.36 8.32
CA GLU A 2 -15.72 2.01 7.82
C GLU A 2 -15.49 1.86 6.31
N GLN A 3 -16.07 2.75 5.51
CA GLN A 3 -15.92 2.70 4.04
C GLN A 3 -14.46 2.82 3.57
N ILE A 4 -13.62 3.57 4.28
CA ILE A 4 -12.19 3.70 3.99
C ILE A 4 -11.49 2.36 4.24
N LEU A 5 -11.77 1.71 5.37
CA LEU A 5 -11.18 0.41 5.72
C LEU A 5 -11.68 -0.72 4.79
N THR A 6 -12.96 -0.68 4.41
CA THR A 6 -13.51 -1.62 3.42
C THR A 6 -12.81 -1.45 2.07
N ALA A 7 -12.71 -0.22 1.56
CA ALA A 7 -11.99 0.05 0.32
C ALA A 7 -10.50 -0.31 0.43
N ALA A 8 -9.85 0.00 1.55
CA ALA A 8 -8.45 -0.34 1.79
C ALA A 8 -8.24 -1.86 1.72
N SER A 9 -9.13 -2.64 2.33
CA SER A 9 -9.05 -4.11 2.30
C SER A 9 -9.13 -4.67 0.87
N ILE A 10 -9.93 -4.03 0.00
CA ILE A 10 -10.09 -4.42 -1.40
C ILE A 10 -8.84 -4.08 -2.22
N ILE A 11 -8.27 -2.87 -2.05
CA ILE A 11 -7.13 -2.44 -2.87
C ILE A 11 -5.77 -2.92 -2.34
N THR A 12 -5.71 -3.41 -1.10
CA THR A 12 -4.45 -3.81 -0.45
C THR A 12 -3.62 -4.86 -1.19
N PRO A 13 -4.20 -5.93 -1.73
CA PRO A 13 -3.43 -6.88 -2.55
C PRO A 13 -2.71 -6.19 -3.73
N LEU A 14 -3.35 -5.21 -4.36
CA LEU A 14 -2.79 -4.46 -5.47
C LEU A 14 -1.62 -3.56 -5.01
N VAL A 15 -1.80 -2.84 -3.90
CA VAL A 15 -0.75 -1.99 -3.32
C VAL A 15 0.44 -2.83 -2.85
N ILE A 16 0.20 -4.01 -2.27
CA ILE A 16 1.26 -4.95 -1.88
C ILE A 16 2.06 -5.42 -3.10
N ALA A 17 1.40 -5.76 -4.21
CA ALA A 17 2.08 -6.19 -5.43
C ALA A 17 3.00 -5.09 -5.98
N VAL A 18 2.51 -3.84 -6.03
CA VAL A 18 3.30 -2.69 -6.52
C VAL A 18 4.45 -2.38 -5.57
N THR A 19 4.23 -2.39 -4.27
CA THR A 19 5.30 -2.17 -3.28
C THR A 19 6.34 -3.29 -3.29
N GLY A 20 5.94 -4.53 -3.57
CA GLY A 20 6.86 -5.64 -3.84
C GLY A 20 7.76 -5.38 -5.04
N LEU A 21 7.20 -4.88 -6.15
CA LEU A 21 7.98 -4.48 -7.33
C LEU A 21 8.94 -3.33 -7.03
N ILE A 22 8.48 -2.27 -6.38
CA ILE A 22 9.32 -1.12 -5.99
C ILE A 22 10.54 -1.58 -5.19
N LYS A 23 10.37 -2.54 -4.28
CA LYS A 23 11.46 -3.08 -3.46
C LYS A 23 12.55 -3.77 -4.25
N THR A 24 12.23 -4.35 -5.40
CA THR A 24 13.27 -4.93 -6.29
C THR A 24 14.19 -3.87 -6.88
N GLN A 25 13.78 -2.60 -6.86
CA GLN A 25 14.51 -1.49 -7.47
C GLN A 25 15.15 -0.54 -6.43
N VAL A 26 14.68 -0.56 -5.18
CA VAL A 26 15.12 0.38 -4.13
C VAL A 26 16.12 -0.29 -3.19
N ASN A 27 17.34 0.26 -3.14
CA ASN A 27 18.42 -0.25 -2.29
C ASN A 27 18.38 0.31 -0.84
N ASN A 28 17.58 1.36 -0.58
CA ASN A 28 17.49 2.02 0.73
C ASN A 28 16.16 1.72 1.42
N TYR A 29 16.17 0.79 2.37
CA TYR A 29 14.97 0.37 3.11
C TYR A 29 14.41 1.44 4.05
N LYS A 30 15.17 2.49 4.40
CA LYS A 30 14.71 3.54 5.33
C LYS A 30 13.58 4.41 4.76
N ILE A 31 13.54 4.59 3.44
CA ILE A 31 12.52 5.41 2.76
C ILE A 31 11.36 4.59 2.23
N LEU A 32 11.48 3.26 2.28
CA LEU A 32 10.50 2.31 1.77
C LEU A 32 9.08 2.51 2.35
N PRO A 33 8.90 2.79 3.66
CA PRO A 33 7.56 3.04 4.20
C PRO A 33 6.91 4.25 3.55
N VAL A 34 7.66 5.34 3.36
CA VAL A 34 7.16 6.56 2.72
C VAL A 34 6.77 6.30 1.28
N ILE A 35 7.61 5.56 0.54
CA ILE A 35 7.32 5.17 -0.85
C ILE A 35 6.05 4.32 -0.92
N ASN A 36 5.87 3.39 0.02
CA ASN A 36 4.68 2.55 0.08
C ASN A 36 3.40 3.36 0.30
N VAL A 37 3.42 4.37 1.18
CA VAL A 37 2.27 5.27 1.37
C VAL A 37 1.97 6.06 0.11
N ILE A 38 2.99 6.65 -0.51
CA ILE A 38 2.83 7.43 -1.74
C ILE A 38 2.28 6.54 -2.87
N ALA A 39 2.82 5.33 -3.04
CA ALA A 39 2.33 4.37 -4.02
C ALA A 39 0.88 3.96 -3.74
N GLY A 40 0.53 3.72 -2.48
CA GLY A 40 -0.84 3.40 -2.08
C GLY A 40 -1.82 4.54 -2.40
N ILE A 41 -1.50 5.78 -2.03
CA ILE A 41 -2.31 6.97 -2.34
C ILE A 41 -2.45 7.12 -3.86
N PHE A 42 -1.35 7.01 -4.60
CA PHE A 42 -1.34 7.12 -6.04
C PHE A 42 -2.28 6.11 -6.70
N LEU A 43 -2.20 4.84 -6.29
CA LEU A 43 -3.08 3.77 -6.80
C LEU A 43 -4.55 4.00 -6.41
N GLY A 44 -4.81 4.44 -5.17
CA GLY A 44 -6.16 4.79 -4.72
C GLY A 44 -6.78 5.91 -5.55
N VAL A 45 -6.02 6.98 -5.81
CA VAL A 45 -6.46 8.09 -6.66
C VAL A 45 -6.70 7.63 -8.09
N LEU A 46 -5.77 6.88 -8.69
CA LEU A 46 -5.94 6.33 -10.04
C LEU A 46 -7.18 5.45 -10.17
N TYR A 47 -7.43 4.60 -9.17
CA TYR A 47 -8.61 3.76 -9.13
C TYR A 47 -9.89 4.60 -9.12
N ALA A 48 -9.98 5.59 -8.24
CA ALA A 48 -11.16 6.44 -8.16
C ALA A 48 -11.38 7.29 -9.41
N LEU A 49 -10.32 7.85 -10.00
CA LEU A 49 -10.46 8.61 -11.26
C LEU A 49 -10.97 7.75 -12.42
N SER A 50 -10.66 6.45 -12.40
CA SER A 50 -11.05 5.51 -13.45
C SER A 50 -12.47 4.98 -13.29
N PHE A 51 -12.93 4.73 -12.05
CA PHE A 51 -14.18 4.02 -11.78
C PHE A 51 -15.20 4.80 -10.93
N LEU A 52 -14.74 5.66 -10.02
CA LEU A 52 -15.56 6.28 -8.96
C LEU A 52 -15.09 7.71 -8.68
N GLN A 53 -15.33 8.62 -9.62
CA GLN A 53 -14.80 9.99 -9.60
C GLN A 53 -15.28 10.80 -8.38
N ASP A 54 -16.49 10.52 -7.89
CA ASP A 54 -17.02 11.19 -6.69
C ASP A 54 -16.36 10.72 -5.37
N ALA A 55 -15.61 9.61 -5.40
CA ALA A 55 -15.03 8.96 -4.23
C ALA A 55 -13.50 9.09 -4.15
N VAL A 56 -12.90 10.03 -4.88
CA VAL A 56 -11.42 10.20 -4.93
C VAL A 56 -10.81 10.37 -3.56
N VAL A 57 -11.40 11.20 -2.70
CA VAL A 57 -10.89 11.44 -1.33
C VAL A 57 -10.93 10.15 -0.49
N LEU A 58 -12.00 9.37 -0.63
CA LEU A 58 -12.17 8.11 0.10
C LEU A 58 -11.10 7.10 -0.30
N TYR A 59 -10.86 6.95 -1.60
CA TYR A 59 -9.86 6.02 -2.12
C TYR A 59 -8.42 6.50 -1.93
N ALA A 60 -8.17 7.81 -1.90
CA ALA A 60 -6.86 8.35 -1.52
C ALA A 60 -6.49 7.93 -0.09
N TRP A 61 -7.44 8.05 0.86
CA TRP A 61 -7.26 7.59 2.23
C TRP A 61 -7.16 6.06 2.32
N ALA A 62 -7.99 5.32 1.58
CA ALA A 62 -7.89 3.87 1.50
C ALA A 62 -6.51 3.43 0.99
N GLY A 63 -5.99 4.14 0.00
CA GLY A 63 -4.64 4.00 -0.55
C GLY A 63 -3.55 4.23 0.48
N ALA A 64 -3.64 5.32 1.26
CA ALA A 64 -2.67 5.60 2.32
C ALA A 64 -2.61 4.48 3.37
N VAL A 65 -3.78 4.04 3.85
CA VAL A 65 -3.90 2.94 4.84
C VAL A 65 -3.33 1.65 4.27
N SER A 66 -3.66 1.36 3.02
CA SER A 66 -3.18 0.19 2.30
C SER A 66 -1.65 0.19 2.10
N GLY A 67 -1.07 1.34 1.78
CA GLY A 67 0.38 1.52 1.65
C GLY A 67 1.12 1.29 2.97
N LEU A 68 0.57 1.80 4.07
CA LEU A 68 1.09 1.53 5.41
C LEU A 68 1.02 0.03 5.76
N ALA A 69 -0.10 -0.63 5.44
CA ALA A 69 -0.27 -2.07 5.65
C ALA A 69 0.76 -2.88 4.84
N ALA A 70 1.00 -2.50 3.58
CA ALA A 70 1.99 -3.15 2.72
C ALA A 70 3.43 -2.98 3.23
N GLY A 71 3.74 -1.84 3.86
CA GLY A 71 4.99 -1.64 4.58
C GLY A 71 5.16 -2.62 5.74
N GLY A 72 4.19 -2.63 6.66
CA GLY A 72 4.23 -3.47 7.86
C GLY A 72 4.20 -4.97 7.57
N LEU A 73 3.37 -5.45 6.64
CA LEU A 73 3.33 -6.86 6.25
C LEU A 73 4.67 -7.36 5.72
N PHE A 74 5.39 -6.52 5.00
CA PHE A 74 6.69 -6.92 4.46
C PHE A 74 7.76 -7.02 5.55
N ASP A 75 7.83 -6.05 6.46
CA ASP A 75 8.77 -6.08 7.57
C ASP A 75 8.53 -7.32 8.46
N LEU A 76 7.26 -7.69 8.65
CA LEU A 76 6.87 -8.95 9.28
C LEU A 76 7.38 -10.17 8.50
N GLY A 77 7.14 -10.25 7.19
CA GLY A 77 7.61 -11.36 6.37
C GLY A 77 9.13 -11.57 6.42
N VAL A 78 9.92 -10.48 6.35
CA VAL A 78 11.39 -10.54 6.47
C VAL A 78 11.82 -11.03 7.86
N SER A 79 11.17 -10.55 8.92
CA SER A 79 11.50 -10.93 10.29
C SER A 79 11.23 -12.41 10.59
N VAL A 80 10.15 -12.98 10.03
CA VAL A 80 9.79 -14.40 10.19
C VAL A 80 10.82 -15.30 9.51
N ILE A 81 11.19 -15.00 8.25
CA ILE A 81 12.17 -15.80 7.50
C ILE A 81 13.54 -15.79 8.18
N LYS A 82 13.95 -14.66 8.77
CA LYS A 82 15.25 -14.53 9.45
C LYS A 82 15.32 -15.31 10.77
N LYS A 83 14.19 -15.56 11.44
CA LYS A 83 14.14 -16.27 12.72
C LYS A 83 14.31 -17.79 12.57
N GLU A 84 14.09 -18.33 11.37
CA GLU A 84 14.25 -19.76 11.06
C GLU A 84 15.65 -20.15 10.53
N LYS A 85 16.58 -19.19 10.42
CA LYS A 85 18.00 -19.44 10.13
C LYS A 85 18.86 -19.20 11.36
#